data_AF-A0A940C3M4-F1
#
_entry.id   AF-A0A940C3M4-F1
#
_cell.length_a   1.000
_cell.length_b   1.000
_cell.length_c   1.000
_cell.angle_alpha   90.00
_cell.angle_beta   90.00
_cell.angle_gamma   90.00
#
_symmetry.space_group_name_H-M   'P 1'
#
loop_
_entity.id
_entity.type
_entity.pdbx_description
1 polymer ?
#
loop_
_entity_poly.entity_id
_entity_poly.type
_entity_poly.pdbx_seq_one_letter_code
_entity_poly.pdbx_strand_id
1 'polypeptide(L)'
;MNRNTIKILCLAAALLLAAYGCAVKPGSGNVDVQTSLLPAPETENVPVSEPPVQTPCTTAEPTDEAPTDAPTEAPQPRETPEPFDFIQDYFDWVGEIGYPEGLYGPIGESGRNQNCFHTPRGTEGYTSGSIVIGDSRCCQLGIYEYRAGRSDFAAFAVWGGHYVHGAKPQIMTDELMAEAENCFREQIISCGRCTIWFFATVNDYDQANNANGGNIRACIAAAEGLASMEFELDGRIYRPRVIVIGFDGWRSDGTDSAFAAAFNRFVADYNSALRTAVENSALLLEWAEYFTTVPEITGGADFIDDGLHYGDRTLLAICDFIAGGTD
;
A
#
# COMPACT_ATOMS: atom_id res chain seq x y z
N MET A 1 23.43 -16.70 -24.11
CA MET A 1 23.47 -15.25 -24.39
C MET A 1 24.48 -14.61 -23.45
N ASN A 2 25.41 -13.79 -23.93
CA ASN A 2 26.48 -13.23 -23.08
C ASN A 2 25.88 -12.28 -22.02
N ARG A 3 26.31 -12.38 -20.75
CA ARG A 3 25.88 -11.52 -19.64
C ARG A 3 26.03 -10.02 -19.95
N ASN A 4 26.99 -9.66 -20.81
CA ASN A 4 27.15 -8.28 -21.27
C ASN A 4 26.07 -7.83 -22.26
N THR A 5 25.49 -8.75 -23.03
CA THR A 5 24.41 -8.45 -23.98
C THR A 5 23.08 -8.18 -23.26
N ILE A 6 22.83 -8.87 -22.13
CA ILE A 6 21.64 -8.64 -21.29
C ILE A 6 21.70 -7.27 -20.61
N LYS A 7 22.87 -6.88 -20.05
CA LYS A 7 23.06 -5.57 -19.42
C LYS A 7 22.89 -4.40 -20.41
N ILE A 8 23.34 -4.56 -21.66
CA ILE A 8 23.17 -3.54 -22.70
C ILE A 8 21.70 -3.41 -23.12
N LEU A 9 20.94 -4.52 -23.16
CA LEU A 9 19.51 -4.50 -23.49
C LEU A 9 18.67 -3.86 -22.37
N CYS A 10 18.97 -4.12 -21.10
CA CYS A 10 18.28 -3.49 -19.96
C CYS A 10 18.57 -1.98 -19.89
N LEU A 11 19.80 -1.55 -20.15
CA LEU A 11 20.17 -0.13 -20.17
C LEU A 11 19.52 0.60 -21.36
N ALA A 12 19.39 -0.06 -22.52
CA ALA A 12 18.70 0.49 -23.68
C ALA A 12 17.18 0.64 -23.46
N ALA A 13 16.55 -0.28 -22.73
CA ALA A 13 15.12 -0.19 -22.38
C ALA A 13 14.83 0.97 -21.41
N ALA A 14 15.69 1.19 -20.41
CA ALA A 14 15.56 2.32 -19.48
C ALA A 14 15.78 3.68 -20.18
N LEU A 15 16.72 3.77 -21.13
CA LEU A 15 16.99 5.00 -21.88
C LEU A 15 15.89 5.32 -22.92
N LEU A 16 15.24 4.31 -23.51
CA LEU A 16 14.12 4.52 -24.43
C LEU A 16 12.85 5.04 -23.73
N LEU A 17 12.62 4.65 -22.47
CA LEU A 17 11.50 5.15 -21.66
C LEU A 17 11.70 6.61 -21.22
N ALA A 18 12.94 7.02 -20.93
CA ALA A 18 13.25 8.40 -20.59
C ALA A 18 13.13 9.37 -21.78
N ALA A 19 13.37 8.90 -23.02
CA ALA A 19 13.32 9.74 -24.22
C ALA A 19 11.89 10.00 -24.73
N TYR A 20 10.92 9.12 -24.43
CA TYR A 20 9.52 9.31 -24.85
C TYR A 20 8.72 10.28 -23.95
N GLY A 21 9.20 10.57 -22.74
CA GLY A 21 8.57 11.51 -21.80
C GLY A 21 8.81 13.00 -22.11
N CYS A 22 9.69 13.33 -23.07
CA CYS A 22 10.06 14.71 -23.40
C CYS A 22 9.73 15.09 -24.85
N ALA A 23 8.50 14.86 -25.30
CA ALA A 23 8.06 15.38 -26.61
C ALA A 23 6.56 15.68 -26.67
N VAL A 24 6.03 16.54 -25.79
CA VAL A 24 4.77 17.25 -26.06
C VAL A 24 4.92 18.73 -25.69
N LYS A 25 5.02 19.58 -26.73
CA LYS A 25 4.89 21.04 -26.60
C LYS A 25 3.45 21.39 -26.25
N PRO A 26 3.19 22.42 -25.40
CA PRO A 26 1.84 22.90 -25.19
C PRO A 26 1.39 23.73 -26.41
N GLY A 27 0.39 23.23 -27.13
CA GLY A 27 -0.32 23.96 -28.16
C GLY A 27 -1.50 24.72 -27.55
N SER A 28 -1.47 26.05 -27.66
CA SER A 28 -2.60 26.92 -27.37
C SER A 28 -3.76 26.66 -28.34
N GLY A 29 -4.91 26.25 -27.82
CA GLY A 29 -6.14 26.11 -28.59
C GLY A 29 -7.35 26.41 -27.71
N ASN A 30 -7.93 27.59 -27.90
CA ASN A 30 -9.31 27.87 -27.49
C ASN A 30 -10.23 26.88 -28.22
N VAL A 31 -11.05 26.16 -27.47
CA VAL A 31 -12.20 25.44 -28.03
C VAL A 31 -13.43 25.86 -27.23
N ASP A 32 -14.33 26.55 -27.93
CA ASP A 32 -15.65 26.93 -27.48
C ASP A 32 -16.46 25.69 -27.09
N VAL A 33 -16.97 25.66 -25.85
CA VAL A 33 -17.89 24.64 -25.37
C VAL A 33 -19.31 25.02 -25.81
N GLN A 34 -19.79 24.39 -26.89
CA GLN A 34 -21.22 24.28 -27.17
C GLN A 34 -21.82 23.20 -26.27
N THR A 35 -22.63 23.61 -25.31
CA THR A 35 -23.54 22.77 -24.54
C THR A 35 -24.59 22.14 -25.46
N SER A 36 -24.51 20.83 -25.68
CA SER A 36 -25.61 20.02 -26.20
C SER A 36 -26.24 19.25 -25.03
N LEU A 37 -27.45 19.66 -24.67
CA LEU A 37 -28.33 18.97 -23.74
C LEU A 37 -28.88 17.72 -24.41
N LEU A 38 -28.63 16.55 -23.83
CA LEU A 38 -29.38 15.33 -24.09
C LEU A 38 -30.04 14.83 -22.78
N PRO A 39 -31.27 14.28 -22.87
CA PRO A 39 -32.13 14.06 -21.71
C PRO A 39 -31.72 12.84 -20.87
N ALA A 40 -32.06 12.90 -19.59
CA ALA A 40 -31.89 11.84 -18.61
C ALA A 40 -32.72 10.59 -18.97
N PRO A 41 -32.20 9.37 -18.79
CA PRO A 41 -33.00 8.16 -18.90
C PRO A 41 -33.91 7.99 -17.68
N GLU A 42 -35.11 7.53 -17.98
CA GLU A 42 -36.24 7.34 -17.07
C GLU A 42 -35.95 6.29 -15.99
N THR A 43 -36.38 6.61 -14.77
CA THR A 43 -36.37 5.74 -13.61
C THR A 43 -37.46 4.68 -13.72
N GLU A 44 -37.09 3.40 -13.86
CA GLU A 44 -37.99 2.28 -13.60
C GLU A 44 -38.07 2.01 -12.10
N ASN A 45 -39.27 2.15 -11.55
CA ASN A 45 -39.61 1.81 -10.17
C ASN A 45 -39.55 0.30 -9.95
N VAL A 46 -38.51 -0.18 -9.26
CA VAL A 46 -38.48 -1.54 -8.71
C VAL A 46 -39.23 -1.54 -7.37
N PRO A 47 -40.22 -2.43 -7.16
CA PRO A 47 -40.96 -2.51 -5.90
C PRO A 47 -40.07 -3.00 -4.74
N VAL A 48 -40.09 -2.23 -3.65
CA VAL A 48 -39.50 -2.54 -2.35
C VAL A 48 -40.19 -3.78 -1.79
N SER A 49 -39.46 -4.89 -1.64
CA SER A 49 -39.89 -6.05 -0.86
C SER A 49 -39.47 -5.87 0.59
N GLU A 50 -40.44 -5.97 1.50
CA GLU A 50 -40.28 -5.87 2.95
C GLU A 50 -39.37 -6.97 3.53
N PRO A 51 -38.67 -6.69 4.64
CA PRO A 51 -37.76 -7.66 5.27
C PRO A 51 -38.54 -8.80 5.96
N PRO A 52 -38.01 -10.04 5.97
CA PRO A 52 -38.62 -11.13 6.70
C PRO A 52 -38.54 -10.90 8.22
N VAL A 53 -39.68 -11.06 8.87
CA VAL A 53 -39.89 -11.05 10.32
C VAL A 53 -38.99 -12.10 11.00
N GLN A 54 -38.00 -11.65 11.77
CA GLN A 54 -37.22 -12.54 12.64
C GLN A 54 -38.05 -12.89 13.89
N THR A 55 -38.18 -14.18 14.12
CA THR A 55 -38.78 -14.77 15.33
C THR A 55 -37.82 -14.59 16.50
N PRO A 56 -38.28 -14.26 17.72
CA PRO A 56 -37.39 -14.06 18.86
C PRO A 56 -36.70 -15.38 19.24
N CYS A 57 -35.36 -15.39 19.23
CA CYS A 57 -34.58 -16.47 19.81
C CYS A 57 -34.76 -16.48 21.32
N THR A 58 -35.19 -17.63 21.84
CA THR A 58 -35.30 -17.95 23.25
C THR A 58 -33.90 -17.95 23.89
N THR A 59 -33.74 -17.20 24.97
CA THR A 59 -32.58 -17.22 25.86
C THR A 59 -32.39 -18.61 26.45
N ALA A 60 -31.25 -19.24 26.17
CA ALA A 60 -30.76 -20.40 26.92
C ALA A 60 -29.98 -19.89 28.15
N GLU A 61 -30.28 -20.47 29.31
CA GLU A 61 -29.59 -20.22 30.57
C GLU A 61 -28.11 -20.64 30.51
N PRO A 62 -27.20 -19.97 31.25
CA PRO A 62 -25.81 -20.36 31.32
C PRO A 62 -25.64 -21.59 32.22
N THR A 63 -25.19 -22.71 31.66
CA THR A 63 -24.60 -23.80 32.44
C THR A 63 -23.14 -23.49 32.73
N ASP A 64 -22.84 -23.31 34.01
CA ASP A 64 -21.50 -23.28 34.59
C ASP A 64 -20.76 -24.61 34.32
N GLU A 65 -19.94 -24.66 33.28
CA GLU A 65 -18.81 -25.59 33.21
C GLU A 65 -17.55 -24.79 32.86
N ALA A 66 -16.66 -24.65 33.84
CA ALA A 66 -15.35 -24.03 33.67
C ALA A 66 -14.52 -24.84 32.65
N PRO A 67 -13.87 -24.19 31.66
CA PRO A 67 -13.00 -24.90 30.75
C PRO A 67 -11.70 -25.29 31.46
N THR A 68 -11.46 -26.59 31.51
CA THR A 68 -10.20 -27.24 31.88
C THR A 68 -9.04 -26.68 31.04
N ASP A 69 -7.98 -26.22 31.71
CA ASP A 69 -6.73 -25.77 31.09
C ASP A 69 -6.13 -26.86 30.19
N ALA A 70 -6.33 -26.73 28.87
CA ALA A 70 -5.50 -27.41 27.89
C ALA A 70 -4.15 -26.68 27.83
N PRO A 71 -3.01 -27.39 27.83
CA PRO A 71 -1.71 -26.74 27.71
C PRO A 71 -1.66 -26.01 26.37
N THR A 72 -1.51 -24.69 26.42
CA THR A 72 -1.24 -23.83 25.27
C THR A 72 0.00 -24.39 24.57
N GLU A 73 -0.16 -24.95 23.37
CA GLU A 73 0.99 -25.26 22.52
C GLU A 73 1.78 -23.96 22.35
N ALA A 74 3.08 -24.01 22.68
CA ALA A 74 3.96 -22.89 22.40
C ALA A 74 3.87 -22.58 20.90
N PRO A 75 3.75 -21.29 20.51
CA PRO A 75 3.68 -20.93 19.10
C PRO A 75 4.88 -21.55 18.39
N GLN A 76 4.60 -22.37 17.38
CA GLN A 76 5.61 -22.95 16.52
C GLN A 76 6.50 -21.81 15.98
N PRO A 77 7.83 -21.98 15.94
CA PRO A 77 8.70 -20.97 15.35
C PRO A 77 8.25 -20.71 13.92
N ARG A 78 7.86 -19.46 13.64
CA ARG A 78 7.43 -19.00 12.31
C ARG A 78 8.54 -19.30 11.30
N GLU A 79 8.25 -20.06 10.25
CA GLU A 79 9.24 -20.36 9.22
C GLU A 79 9.55 -19.07 8.45
N THR A 80 10.84 -18.74 8.34
CA THR A 80 11.28 -17.67 7.44
C THR A 80 11.23 -18.24 6.02
N PRO A 81 10.52 -17.60 5.07
CA PRO A 81 10.45 -18.10 3.70
C PRO A 81 11.85 -18.10 3.05
N GLU A 82 12.05 -18.94 2.03
CA GLU A 82 13.26 -18.86 1.20
C GLU A 82 13.38 -17.45 0.61
N PRO A 83 14.54 -16.78 0.71
CA PRO A 83 14.68 -15.37 0.38
C PRO A 83 14.46 -15.10 -1.11
N PHE A 84 13.85 -13.96 -1.43
CA PHE A 84 13.88 -13.42 -2.79
C PHE A 84 15.09 -12.50 -2.93
N ASP A 85 15.96 -12.84 -3.87
CA ASP A 85 17.19 -12.11 -4.15
C ASP A 85 17.07 -11.27 -5.43
N PHE A 86 16.12 -11.60 -6.30
CA PHE A 86 15.89 -10.98 -7.60
C PHE A 86 14.46 -10.50 -7.78
N ILE A 87 14.26 -9.44 -8.55
CA ILE A 87 12.89 -9.02 -8.93
C ILE A 87 12.15 -10.12 -9.70
N GLN A 88 12.88 -10.97 -10.44
CA GLN A 88 12.32 -12.10 -11.16
C GLN A 88 11.70 -13.14 -10.22
N ASP A 89 12.22 -13.30 -9.00
CA ASP A 89 11.66 -14.24 -8.02
C ASP A 89 10.23 -13.85 -7.65
N TYR A 90 9.94 -12.55 -7.57
CA TYR A 90 8.57 -12.06 -7.38
C TYR A 90 7.70 -12.41 -8.57
N PHE A 91 8.17 -12.19 -9.81
CA PHE A 91 7.41 -12.52 -11.01
C PHE A 91 7.19 -14.02 -11.21
N ASP A 92 8.18 -14.84 -10.85
CA ASP A 92 8.11 -16.29 -10.95
C ASP A 92 7.19 -16.86 -9.87
N TRP A 93 7.31 -16.40 -8.62
CA TRP A 93 6.39 -16.75 -7.53
C TRP A 93 4.94 -16.46 -7.91
N VAL A 94 4.71 -15.26 -8.43
CA VAL A 94 3.43 -14.83 -9.00
C VAL A 94 2.95 -15.76 -10.12
N GLY A 95 3.84 -16.20 -11.01
CA GLY A 95 3.51 -17.04 -12.15
C GLY A 95 3.25 -18.52 -11.78
N GLU A 96 3.90 -19.02 -10.73
CA GLU A 96 3.87 -20.43 -10.33
C GLU A 96 2.81 -20.72 -9.27
N ILE A 97 2.76 -19.92 -8.21
CA ILE A 97 1.78 -20.08 -7.12
C ILE A 97 0.45 -19.40 -7.51
N GLY A 98 0.50 -18.45 -8.43
CA GLY A 98 -0.61 -17.56 -8.69
C GLY A 98 -0.83 -16.59 -7.55
N TYR A 99 -1.88 -15.80 -7.65
CA TYR A 99 -2.34 -14.94 -6.56
C TYR A 99 -3.51 -15.64 -5.89
N PRO A 100 -3.25 -16.41 -4.82
CA PRO A 100 -4.32 -17.13 -4.15
C PRO A 100 -5.45 -16.17 -3.81
N GLU A 101 -6.69 -16.61 -4.02
CA GLU A 101 -7.88 -15.88 -3.58
C GLU A 101 -8.06 -14.47 -4.17
N GLY A 102 -7.44 -14.16 -5.32
CA GLY A 102 -7.58 -12.85 -5.95
C GLY A 102 -6.74 -11.75 -5.29
N LEU A 103 -5.71 -12.13 -4.52
CA LEU A 103 -4.76 -11.26 -3.83
C LEU A 103 -4.07 -10.21 -4.73
N TYR A 104 -4.18 -10.36 -6.05
CA TYR A 104 -3.54 -9.43 -6.97
C TYR A 104 -4.30 -9.32 -8.30
N GLY A 105 -4.61 -8.08 -8.67
CA GLY A 105 -5.39 -7.75 -9.86
C GLY A 105 -4.57 -7.06 -10.94
N PRO A 106 -4.76 -7.35 -12.24
CA PRO A 106 -4.16 -6.57 -13.30
C PRO A 106 -4.90 -5.23 -13.44
N ILE A 107 -4.17 -4.12 -13.41
CA ILE A 107 -4.66 -2.81 -13.85
C ILE A 107 -4.30 -2.69 -15.34
N GLY A 108 -5.27 -2.90 -16.24
CA GLY A 108 -5.11 -2.65 -17.69
C GLY A 108 -4.54 -3.78 -18.57
N GLU A 109 -4.54 -3.56 -19.90
CA GLU A 109 -4.41 -4.56 -20.99
C GLU A 109 -3.12 -5.42 -21.01
N SER A 110 -2.10 -5.16 -20.18
CA SER A 110 -0.82 -5.88 -20.24
C SER A 110 -0.34 -6.56 -18.95
N GLY A 111 -1.03 -6.38 -17.80
CA GLY A 111 -1.02 -7.26 -16.61
C GLY A 111 0.32 -7.72 -16.00
N ARG A 112 1.48 -7.17 -16.41
CA ARG A 112 2.80 -7.60 -15.89
C ARG A 112 3.49 -6.57 -15.01
N ASN A 113 3.19 -5.28 -15.18
CA ASN A 113 3.86 -4.17 -14.47
C ASN A 113 2.87 -3.18 -13.82
N GLN A 114 1.56 -3.42 -13.89
CA GLN A 114 0.52 -2.54 -13.36
C GLN A 114 -0.40 -3.33 -12.46
N ASN A 115 0.18 -4.11 -11.58
CA ASN A 115 -0.63 -5.00 -10.80
C ASN A 115 -0.70 -4.52 -9.36
N CYS A 116 -1.78 -4.83 -8.68
CA CYS A 116 -2.02 -4.42 -7.31
C CYS A 116 -2.02 -5.61 -6.37
N PHE A 117 -1.50 -5.49 -5.15
CA PHE A 117 -1.65 -6.48 -4.09
C PHE A 117 -2.75 -6.05 -3.12
N HIS A 118 -3.81 -6.82 -3.03
CA HIS A 118 -5.01 -6.53 -2.25
C HIS A 118 -5.34 -7.72 -1.36
N THR A 119 -5.35 -7.53 -0.05
CA THR A 119 -5.77 -8.58 0.89
C THR A 119 -7.27 -8.87 0.73
N PRO A 120 -7.70 -10.12 0.46
CA PRO A 120 -9.09 -10.43 0.22
C PRO A 120 -9.88 -10.32 1.53
N ARG A 121 -11.12 -9.89 1.41
CA ARG A 121 -12.06 -9.87 2.53
C ARG A 121 -12.26 -11.28 3.07
N GLY A 122 -12.20 -11.44 4.38
CA GLY A 122 -12.39 -12.71 5.08
C GLY A 122 -11.09 -13.45 5.43
N THR A 123 -9.94 -12.91 5.04
CA THR A 123 -8.63 -13.37 5.55
C THR A 123 -8.33 -12.76 6.90
N GLU A 124 -7.48 -13.41 7.72
CA GLU A 124 -7.14 -12.96 9.07
C GLU A 124 -6.54 -11.53 9.08
N GLY A 125 -5.71 -11.20 8.09
CA GLY A 125 -5.12 -9.85 7.94
C GLY A 125 -6.17 -8.75 7.77
N TYR A 126 -7.33 -9.06 7.16
CA TYR A 126 -8.46 -8.15 7.01
C TYR A 126 -9.12 -7.77 8.34
N THR A 127 -8.76 -8.44 9.43
CA THR A 127 -9.31 -8.28 10.78
C THR A 127 -8.25 -8.12 11.88
N SER A 128 -6.98 -7.87 11.52
CA SER A 128 -5.83 -7.79 12.44
C SER A 128 -5.67 -6.48 13.24
N GLY A 129 -6.44 -5.45 12.90
CA GLY A 129 -6.32 -4.07 13.38
C GLY A 129 -5.30 -3.21 12.61
N SER A 130 -4.70 -3.74 11.54
CA SER A 130 -3.66 -3.05 10.75
C SER A 130 -3.90 -3.10 9.25
N ILE A 131 -3.67 -1.98 8.57
CA ILE A 131 -3.74 -1.86 7.12
C ILE A 131 -2.43 -1.26 6.60
N VAL A 132 -1.84 -1.81 5.54
CA VAL A 132 -0.68 -1.28 4.82
C VAL A 132 -1.13 -0.73 3.47
N ILE A 133 -0.72 0.48 3.15
CA ILE A 133 -1.03 1.14 1.87
C ILE A 133 0.26 1.68 1.25
N GLY A 134 0.47 1.45 -0.04
CA GLY A 134 1.64 2.00 -0.74
C GLY A 134 1.84 1.49 -2.17
N ASP A 135 3.10 1.53 -2.61
CA ASP A 135 3.51 1.22 -3.98
C ASP A 135 4.03 -0.24 -4.13
N SER A 136 4.96 -0.46 -5.06
CA SER A 136 5.60 -1.76 -5.27
C SER A 136 6.27 -2.33 -4.02
N ARG A 137 6.84 -1.49 -3.16
CA ARG A 137 7.51 -1.95 -1.91
C ARG A 137 6.48 -2.48 -0.90
N CYS A 138 5.27 -1.94 -0.90
CA CYS A 138 4.16 -2.48 -0.12
C CYS A 138 3.56 -3.74 -0.73
N CYS A 139 3.64 -3.90 -2.06
CA CYS A 139 3.32 -5.19 -2.66
C CYS A 139 4.31 -6.26 -2.22
N GLN A 140 5.61 -5.94 -2.08
CA GLN A 140 6.59 -6.87 -1.50
C GLN A 140 6.24 -7.25 -0.07
N LEU A 141 5.77 -6.29 0.75
CA LEU A 141 5.35 -6.58 2.12
C LEU A 141 4.20 -7.59 2.17
N GLY A 142 3.14 -7.39 1.36
CA GLY A 142 2.04 -8.34 1.29
C GLY A 142 2.45 -9.73 0.78
N ILE A 143 3.31 -9.79 -0.24
CA ILE A 143 3.85 -11.05 -0.76
C ILE A 143 4.71 -11.76 0.30
N TYR A 144 5.54 -11.01 1.01
CA TYR A 144 6.38 -11.53 2.08
C TYR A 144 5.54 -12.07 3.23
N GLU A 145 4.53 -11.32 3.67
CA GLU A 145 3.60 -11.73 4.71
C GLU A 145 2.92 -13.06 4.35
N TYR A 146 2.40 -13.17 3.13
CA TYR A 146 1.79 -14.39 2.64
C TYR A 146 2.78 -15.56 2.59
N ARG A 147 3.97 -15.35 2.03
CA ARG A 147 5.03 -16.38 1.94
C ARG A 147 5.49 -16.86 3.32
N ALA A 148 5.50 -15.97 4.30
CA ALA A 148 5.86 -16.26 5.68
C ALA A 148 4.71 -16.90 6.50
N GLY A 149 3.54 -17.11 5.90
CA GLY A 149 2.35 -17.62 6.60
C GLY A 149 1.87 -16.66 7.69
N ARG A 150 2.04 -15.35 7.49
CA ARG A 150 1.63 -14.28 8.41
C ARG A 150 0.32 -13.65 7.94
N SER A 151 -0.35 -12.98 8.87
CA SER A 151 -1.61 -12.25 8.65
C SER A 151 -1.73 -11.12 9.68
N ASP A 152 -0.61 -10.44 9.91
CA ASP A 152 -0.48 -9.33 10.85
C ASP A 152 -1.14 -8.03 10.30
N PHE A 153 -1.34 -7.90 8.98
CA PHE A 153 -2.02 -6.75 8.36
C PHE A 153 -2.78 -7.10 7.08
N ALA A 154 -3.67 -6.19 6.66
CA ALA A 154 -4.19 -6.17 5.30
C ALA A 154 -3.36 -5.21 4.44
N ALA A 155 -2.86 -5.64 3.29
CA ALA A 155 -2.17 -4.78 2.33
C ALA A 155 -3.05 -4.40 1.13
N PHE A 156 -3.02 -3.11 0.76
CA PHE A 156 -3.60 -2.54 -0.47
C PHE A 156 -2.54 -1.68 -1.16
N ALA A 157 -1.87 -2.26 -2.15
CA ALA A 157 -0.70 -1.67 -2.75
C ALA A 157 -0.68 -1.83 -4.27
N VAL A 158 0.01 -0.94 -4.98
CA VAL A 158 0.07 -0.95 -6.45
C VAL A 158 1.51 -0.88 -6.94
N TRP A 159 1.93 -1.83 -7.77
CA TRP A 159 3.26 -1.79 -8.39
C TRP A 159 3.43 -0.56 -9.27
N GLY A 160 4.47 0.22 -9.01
CA GLY A 160 4.70 1.50 -9.67
C GLY A 160 3.68 2.58 -9.28
N GLY A 161 2.94 2.39 -8.18
CA GLY A 161 1.85 3.25 -7.77
C GLY A 161 2.27 4.69 -7.44
N HIS A 162 1.42 5.64 -7.84
CA HIS A 162 1.56 7.07 -7.59
C HIS A 162 0.40 7.64 -6.76
N TYR A 163 0.67 8.65 -5.93
CA TYR A 163 -0.38 9.46 -5.27
C TYR A 163 -0.75 10.71 -6.05
N VAL A 164 0.12 11.16 -6.96
CA VAL A 164 -0.15 12.31 -7.83
C VAL A 164 -1.36 12.03 -8.73
N HIS A 165 -2.36 12.91 -8.67
CA HIS A 165 -3.57 12.80 -9.49
C HIS A 165 -3.24 12.75 -11.00
N GLY A 166 -3.80 11.75 -11.69
CA GLY A 166 -3.60 11.55 -13.13
C GLY A 166 -2.31 10.81 -13.51
N ALA A 167 -1.41 10.53 -12.56
CA ALA A 167 -0.30 9.61 -12.77
C ALA A 167 -0.82 8.16 -12.86
N LYS A 168 -0.13 7.30 -13.61
CA LYS A 168 -0.53 5.91 -13.81
C LYS A 168 0.63 4.95 -13.53
N PRO A 169 0.39 3.87 -12.75
CA PRO A 169 -0.86 3.55 -12.05
C PRO A 169 -1.06 4.43 -10.80
N GLN A 170 -2.31 4.78 -10.50
CA GLN A 170 -2.68 5.57 -9.32
C GLN A 170 -3.01 4.63 -8.16
N ILE A 171 -2.51 4.88 -6.94
CA ILE A 171 -2.82 4.05 -5.75
C ILE A 171 -4.20 4.42 -5.20
N MET A 172 -4.41 5.69 -4.84
CA MET A 172 -5.66 6.18 -4.26
C MET A 172 -6.70 6.48 -5.35
N THR A 173 -7.16 5.43 -6.03
CA THR A 173 -8.38 5.49 -6.86
C THR A 173 -9.62 5.38 -5.97
N ASP A 174 -10.78 5.78 -6.48
CA ASP A 174 -12.06 5.63 -5.73
C ASP A 174 -12.32 4.17 -5.33
N GLU A 175 -11.94 3.22 -6.18
CA GLU A 175 -12.06 1.78 -5.92
C GLU A 175 -11.18 1.33 -4.75
N LEU A 176 -9.88 1.65 -4.79
CA LEU A 176 -8.95 1.25 -3.72
C LEU A 176 -9.27 1.98 -2.40
N MET A 177 -9.73 3.23 -2.46
CA MET A 177 -10.22 3.96 -1.28
C MET A 177 -11.45 3.27 -0.67
N ALA A 178 -12.41 2.82 -1.48
CA ALA A 178 -13.58 2.10 -1.00
C ALA A 178 -13.20 0.73 -0.39
N GLU A 179 -12.22 0.03 -0.97
CA GLU A 179 -11.70 -1.22 -0.40
C GLU A 179 -11.01 -0.99 0.95
N ALA A 180 -10.14 0.01 1.04
CA ALA A 180 -9.49 0.39 2.30
C ALA A 180 -10.52 0.79 3.36
N GLU A 181 -11.58 1.52 3.00
CA GLU A 181 -12.68 1.88 3.90
C GLU A 181 -13.46 0.65 4.38
N ASN A 182 -13.76 -0.29 3.49
CA ASN A 182 -14.41 -1.55 3.87
C ASN A 182 -13.53 -2.36 4.83
N CYS A 183 -12.22 -2.41 4.59
CA CYS A 183 -11.28 -3.04 5.50
C CYS A 183 -11.28 -2.33 6.85
N PHE A 184 -11.13 -1.01 6.88
CA PHE A 184 -11.21 -0.21 8.11
C PHE A 184 -12.44 -0.53 8.96
N ARG A 185 -13.63 -0.64 8.36
CA ARG A 185 -14.86 -0.99 9.07
C ARG A 185 -14.78 -2.38 9.72
N GLU A 186 -14.30 -3.38 8.99
CA GLU A 186 -14.12 -4.75 9.52
C GLU A 186 -13.04 -4.80 10.62
N GLN A 187 -11.95 -4.02 10.48
CA GLN A 187 -10.94 -3.88 11.52
C GLN A 187 -11.54 -3.30 12.81
N ILE A 188 -12.41 -2.29 12.73
CA ILE A 188 -13.12 -1.75 13.89
C ILE A 188 -14.09 -2.77 14.49
N ILE A 189 -14.84 -3.50 13.68
CA ILE A 189 -15.78 -4.52 14.17
C ILE A 189 -15.03 -5.64 14.93
N SER A 190 -13.90 -6.08 14.38
CA SER A 190 -13.11 -7.19 14.95
C SER A 190 -12.27 -6.75 16.16
N CYS A 191 -11.54 -5.65 16.04
CA CYS A 191 -10.50 -5.25 16.99
C CYS A 191 -10.84 -3.99 17.79
N GLY A 192 -11.90 -3.27 17.46
CA GLY A 192 -12.23 -1.96 18.07
C GLY A 192 -11.24 -0.84 17.71
N ARG A 193 -10.27 -1.10 16.83
CA ARG A 193 -9.21 -0.18 16.41
C ARG A 193 -8.72 -0.50 14.99
N CYS A 194 -8.14 0.50 14.35
CA CYS A 194 -7.50 0.35 13.05
C CYS A 194 -6.31 1.30 12.95
N THR A 195 -5.12 0.78 12.60
CA THR A 195 -3.95 1.59 12.24
C THR A 195 -3.61 1.39 10.76
N ILE A 196 -3.51 2.48 10.02
CA ILE A 196 -3.10 2.50 8.62
C ILE A 196 -1.63 2.92 8.55
N TRP A 197 -0.79 1.98 8.14
CA TRP A 197 0.63 2.17 7.83
C TRP A 197 0.75 2.62 6.38
N PHE A 198 0.82 3.94 6.21
CA PHE A 198 0.80 4.60 4.91
C PHE A 198 2.23 4.90 4.44
N PHE A 199 2.69 4.21 3.40
CA PHE A 199 4.04 4.37 2.86
C PHE A 199 4.06 5.42 1.76
N ALA A 200 4.94 6.40 1.88
CA ALA A 200 5.23 7.31 0.78
C ALA A 200 5.81 6.53 -0.41
N THR A 201 5.45 6.94 -1.63
CA THR A 201 5.88 6.26 -2.86
C THR A 201 7.19 6.84 -3.40
N VAL A 202 8.10 5.95 -3.80
CA VAL A 202 9.31 6.36 -4.53
C VAL A 202 9.01 6.74 -5.98
N ASN A 203 7.86 6.34 -6.51
CA ASN A 203 7.53 6.59 -7.92
C ASN A 203 7.17 8.07 -8.16
N ASP A 204 6.72 8.79 -7.13
CA ASP A 204 6.51 10.23 -7.21
C ASP A 204 7.80 11.02 -6.94
N TYR A 205 8.90 10.41 -6.50
CA TYR A 205 10.11 11.12 -6.12
C TYR A 205 10.86 11.71 -7.34
N ASP A 206 10.98 13.04 -7.38
CA ASP A 206 11.80 13.75 -8.35
C ASP A 206 13.27 13.76 -7.90
N GLN A 207 13.94 12.64 -8.13
CA GLN A 207 15.38 12.49 -7.88
C GLN A 207 16.26 13.43 -8.71
N ALA A 208 15.78 13.92 -9.86
CA ALA A 208 16.61 14.67 -10.80
C ALA A 208 16.73 16.14 -10.40
N ASN A 209 15.61 16.77 -9.98
CA ASN A 209 15.57 18.21 -9.68
C ASN A 209 15.28 18.52 -8.21
N ASN A 210 14.98 17.52 -7.38
CA ASN A 210 14.49 17.69 -6.01
C ASN A 210 13.24 18.58 -5.92
N ALA A 211 12.42 18.63 -6.97
CA ALA A 211 11.22 19.47 -7.02
C ALA A 211 10.00 18.75 -6.40
N ASN A 212 10.15 18.25 -5.18
CA ASN A 212 9.22 17.30 -4.56
C ASN A 212 7.99 17.91 -3.90
N GLY A 213 7.82 19.23 -3.92
CA GLY A 213 6.72 19.90 -3.22
C GLY A 213 5.33 19.48 -3.69
N GLY A 214 5.15 19.18 -4.98
CA GLY A 214 3.89 18.62 -5.51
C GLY A 214 3.62 17.20 -5.04
N ASN A 215 4.67 16.38 -5.05
CA ASN A 215 4.63 14.96 -4.69
C ASN A 215 4.31 14.78 -3.21
N ILE A 216 4.95 15.57 -2.34
CA ILE A 216 4.67 15.60 -0.90
C ILE A 216 3.22 16.04 -0.64
N ARG A 217 2.71 17.06 -1.34
CA ARG A 217 1.30 17.48 -1.17
C ARG A 217 0.31 16.37 -1.58
N ALA A 218 0.59 15.65 -2.66
CA ALA A 218 -0.26 14.53 -3.07
C ALA A 218 -0.23 13.39 -2.04
N CYS A 219 0.96 13.06 -1.52
CA CYS A 219 1.15 12.10 -0.44
C CYS A 219 0.38 12.48 0.83
N ILE A 220 0.45 13.75 1.26
CA ILE A 220 -0.29 14.24 2.44
C ILE A 220 -1.80 14.22 2.20
N ALA A 221 -2.28 14.67 1.04
CA ALA A 221 -3.70 14.66 0.73
C ALA A 221 -4.29 13.23 0.75
N ALA A 222 -3.54 12.24 0.26
CA ALA A 222 -3.91 10.84 0.35
C ALA A 222 -4.00 10.35 1.81
N ALA A 223 -2.97 10.63 2.62
CA ALA A 223 -2.96 10.28 4.04
C ALA A 223 -4.10 10.96 4.83
N GLU A 224 -4.38 12.24 4.56
CA GLU A 224 -5.50 12.98 5.15
C GLU A 224 -6.86 12.40 4.74
N GLY A 225 -7.01 11.96 3.49
CA GLY A 225 -8.21 11.28 3.01
C GLY A 225 -8.48 9.98 3.78
N LEU A 226 -7.44 9.18 4.03
CA LEU A 226 -7.52 7.97 4.86
C LEU A 226 -7.84 8.30 6.33
N ALA A 227 -7.18 9.32 6.90
CA ALA A 227 -7.41 9.75 8.28
C ALA A 227 -8.81 10.32 8.51
N SER A 228 -9.46 10.82 7.46
CA SER A 228 -10.81 11.37 7.50
C SER A 228 -11.92 10.32 7.41
N MET A 229 -11.58 9.03 7.26
CA MET A 229 -12.57 7.96 7.28
C MET A 229 -13.26 7.88 8.65
N GLU A 230 -14.57 7.67 8.64
CA GLU A 230 -15.40 7.56 9.83
C GLU A 230 -16.27 6.31 9.77
N PHE A 231 -16.41 5.65 10.91
CA PHE A 231 -17.34 4.53 11.05
C PHE A 231 -18.04 4.61 12.40
N GLU A 232 -19.37 4.68 12.39
CA GLU A 232 -20.19 4.66 13.60
C GLU A 232 -20.57 3.22 13.94
N LEU A 233 -20.21 2.79 15.16
CA LEU A 233 -20.57 1.49 15.72
C LEU A 233 -21.03 1.69 17.16
N ASP A 234 -22.25 1.22 17.47
CA ASP A 234 -22.88 1.33 18.79
C ASP A 234 -22.89 2.76 19.37
N GLY A 235 -23.14 3.75 18.51
CA GLY A 235 -23.21 5.17 18.89
C GLY A 235 -21.85 5.83 19.17
N ARG A 236 -20.74 5.16 18.85
CA ARG A 236 -19.38 5.71 18.89
C ARG A 236 -18.83 5.85 17.48
N ILE A 237 -18.25 7.01 17.18
CA ILE A 237 -17.51 7.25 15.93
C ILE A 237 -16.07 6.81 16.11
N TYR A 238 -15.62 5.94 15.21
CA TYR A 238 -14.25 5.48 15.08
C TYR A 238 -13.60 6.14 13.86
N ARG A 239 -12.31 6.43 13.97
CA ARG A 239 -11.44 6.88 12.88
C ARG A 239 -10.16 6.04 12.88
N PRO A 240 -9.54 5.78 11.73
CA PRO A 240 -8.28 5.06 11.70
C PRO A 240 -7.16 5.95 12.25
N ARG A 241 -6.22 5.35 12.98
CA ARG A 241 -4.93 5.98 13.22
C ARG A 241 -4.11 5.88 11.94
N VAL A 242 -3.49 6.95 11.47
CA VAL A 242 -2.59 6.89 10.30
C VAL A 242 -1.14 7.06 10.73
N ILE A 243 -0.21 6.29 10.16
CA ILE A 243 1.23 6.45 10.39
C ILE A 243 1.88 6.59 9.02
N VAL A 244 2.51 7.74 8.77
CA VAL A 244 3.19 8.01 7.50
C VAL A 244 4.62 7.52 7.58
N ILE A 245 5.00 6.65 6.65
CA ILE A 245 6.33 6.06 6.57
C ILE A 245 7.04 6.59 5.32
N GLY A 246 8.08 7.39 5.53
CA GLY A 246 9.03 7.76 4.49
C GLY A 246 9.88 6.57 4.04
N PHE A 247 10.44 6.66 2.84
CA PHE A 247 11.14 5.54 2.22
C PHE A 247 12.67 5.65 2.36
N ASP A 248 13.36 4.52 2.17
CA ASP A 248 14.80 4.52 1.90
C ASP A 248 15.08 4.69 0.39
N GLY A 249 16.31 5.08 0.05
CA GLY A 249 16.78 5.29 -1.31
C GLY A 249 17.04 4.00 -2.08
N TRP A 250 18.17 3.97 -2.77
CA TRP A 250 18.69 2.91 -3.62
C TRP A 250 19.93 2.28 -2.98
N ARG A 251 20.16 0.97 -3.21
CA ARG A 251 21.31 0.24 -2.67
C ARG A 251 22.65 0.92 -2.96
N SER A 252 23.50 1.05 -1.94
CA SER A 252 24.76 1.81 -1.96
C SER A 252 26.02 0.94 -1.75
N ASP A 253 25.93 -0.38 -1.88
CA ASP A 253 26.94 -1.37 -1.45
C ASP A 253 28.21 -1.49 -2.33
N GLY A 254 28.79 -0.36 -2.74
CA GLY A 254 30.20 -0.30 -3.17
C GLY A 254 30.45 -0.25 -4.67
N THR A 255 29.41 -0.33 -5.50
CA THR A 255 29.43 0.30 -6.82
C THR A 255 28.52 1.52 -6.77
N ASP A 256 29.06 2.65 -6.30
CA ASP A 256 28.44 3.97 -6.44
C ASP A 256 28.28 4.26 -7.94
N SER A 257 27.23 3.70 -8.53
CA SER A 257 26.81 4.13 -9.84
C SER A 257 26.40 5.58 -9.69
N ALA A 258 26.77 6.42 -10.65
CA ALA A 258 26.34 7.82 -10.67
C ALA A 258 24.81 7.94 -10.54
N PHE A 259 24.07 6.91 -10.96
CA PHE A 259 22.63 6.77 -10.76
C PHE A 259 22.24 6.62 -9.29
N ALA A 260 22.80 5.66 -8.54
CA ALA A 260 22.48 5.45 -7.13
C ALA A 260 22.83 6.70 -6.28
N ALA A 261 23.99 7.31 -6.56
CA ALA A 261 24.37 8.57 -5.90
C ALA A 261 23.41 9.72 -6.23
N ALA A 262 22.95 9.82 -7.48
CA ALA A 262 21.94 10.82 -7.86
C ALA A 262 20.58 10.55 -7.21
N PHE A 263 20.14 9.30 -7.18
CA PHE A 263 18.88 8.87 -6.54
C PHE A 263 18.90 9.24 -5.06
N ASN A 264 19.96 8.83 -4.35
CA ASN A 264 20.06 8.97 -2.90
C ASN A 264 20.33 10.40 -2.44
N ARG A 265 20.72 11.29 -3.36
CA ARG A 265 21.19 12.64 -3.03
C ARG A 265 20.19 13.44 -2.18
N PHE A 266 18.90 13.29 -2.45
CA PHE A 266 17.85 14.12 -1.84
C PHE A 266 16.79 13.31 -1.08
N VAL A 267 17.03 12.03 -0.80
CA VAL A 267 16.06 11.19 -0.06
C VAL A 267 15.89 11.70 1.37
N ALA A 268 16.98 12.08 2.04
CA ALA A 268 16.93 12.66 3.38
C ALA A 268 16.17 14.00 3.39
N ASP A 269 16.39 14.85 2.37
CA ASP A 269 15.68 16.13 2.22
C ASP A 269 14.18 15.89 1.98
N TYR A 270 13.82 14.92 1.14
CA TYR A 270 12.44 14.51 0.90
C TYR A 270 11.78 14.05 2.20
N ASN A 271 12.39 13.12 2.93
CA ASN A 271 11.83 12.59 4.17
C ASN A 271 11.71 13.67 5.26
N SER A 272 12.69 14.59 5.33
CA SER A 272 12.60 15.74 6.26
C SER A 272 11.43 16.66 5.89
N ALA A 273 11.25 16.97 4.61
CA ALA A 273 10.15 17.82 4.16
C ALA A 273 8.79 17.16 4.33
N LEU A 274 8.70 15.84 4.09
CA LEU A 274 7.50 15.05 4.33
C LEU A 274 7.15 15.00 5.82
N ARG A 275 8.13 14.77 6.71
CA ARG A 275 7.95 14.84 8.16
C ARG A 275 7.35 16.18 8.57
N THR A 276 7.94 17.29 8.12
CA THR A 276 7.41 18.63 8.40
C THR A 276 6.00 18.81 7.84
N ALA A 277 5.67 18.25 6.68
CA ALA A 277 4.32 18.34 6.14
C ALA A 277 3.29 17.57 6.98
N VAL A 278 3.65 16.38 7.48
CA VAL A 278 2.82 15.61 8.43
C VAL A 278 2.61 16.37 9.72
N GLU A 279 3.68 16.92 10.31
CA GLU A 279 3.64 17.70 11.55
C GLU A 279 2.82 19.00 11.44
N ASN A 280 2.54 19.47 10.22
CA ASN A 280 1.73 20.67 9.97
C ASN A 280 0.30 20.38 9.50
N SER A 281 -0.06 19.10 9.29
CA SER A 281 -1.42 18.73 8.93
C SER A 281 -2.30 18.63 10.18
N ALA A 282 -3.36 19.45 10.27
CA ALA A 282 -4.27 19.43 11.42
C ALA A 282 -5.00 18.08 11.55
N LEU A 283 -5.37 17.46 10.43
CA LEU A 283 -6.04 16.16 10.41
C LEU A 283 -5.11 15.05 10.87
N LEU A 284 -3.86 15.07 10.41
CA LEU A 284 -2.87 14.08 10.82
C LEU A 284 -2.40 14.32 12.26
N LEU A 285 -2.35 15.55 12.77
CA LEU A 285 -2.01 15.76 14.18
C LEU A 285 -3.06 15.20 15.15
N GLU A 286 -4.34 15.22 14.79
CA GLU A 286 -5.42 14.71 15.65
C GLU A 286 -5.49 13.17 15.65
N TRP A 287 -5.16 12.53 14.52
CA TRP A 287 -5.40 11.09 14.30
C TRP A 287 -4.17 10.31 13.80
N ALA A 288 -3.01 10.95 13.67
CA ALA A 288 -1.82 10.41 13.02
C ALA A 288 -0.50 11.04 13.55
N GLU A 289 -0.27 10.91 14.87
CA GLU A 289 0.84 11.59 15.58
C GLU A 289 2.26 11.12 15.20
N TYR A 290 2.42 10.15 14.29
CA TYR A 290 3.70 9.47 14.09
C TYR A 290 4.14 9.45 12.62
N PHE A 291 5.28 10.09 12.36
CA PHE A 291 6.05 9.91 11.14
C PHE A 291 7.34 9.16 11.46
N THR A 292 7.67 8.18 10.63
CA THR A 292 8.97 7.50 10.65
C THR A 292 9.45 7.22 9.23
N THR A 293 10.57 6.52 9.08
CA THR A 293 11.12 6.12 7.79
C THR A 293 11.56 4.66 7.83
N VAL A 294 11.62 4.01 6.67
CA VAL A 294 12.15 2.63 6.58
C VAL A 294 13.54 2.48 7.22
N PRO A 295 14.51 3.40 7.04
CA PRO A 295 15.80 3.32 7.74
C PRO A 295 15.69 3.40 9.26
N GLU A 296 14.78 4.22 9.80
CA GLU A 296 14.54 4.35 11.24
C GLU A 296 13.95 3.05 11.81
N ILE A 297 13.06 2.39 11.07
CA ILE A 297 12.46 1.10 11.45
C ILE A 297 13.49 -0.02 11.45
N THR A 298 14.33 -0.08 10.41
CA THR A 298 15.17 -1.25 10.12
C THR A 298 16.61 -1.13 10.62
N GLY A 299 17.05 0.07 11.02
CA GLY A 299 18.47 0.36 11.27
C GLY A 299 19.30 0.43 9.98
N GLY A 300 18.64 0.56 8.82
CA GLY A 300 19.21 0.57 7.48
C GLY A 300 18.65 -0.55 6.61
N ALA A 301 18.22 -0.22 5.38
CA ALA A 301 17.60 -1.20 4.49
C ALA A 301 18.64 -2.00 3.69
N ASP A 302 18.40 -3.31 3.58
CA ASP A 302 18.87 -4.12 2.46
C ASP A 302 17.86 -4.16 1.30
N PHE A 303 18.40 -4.45 0.13
CA PHE A 303 17.69 -4.44 -1.15
C PHE A 303 18.02 -5.71 -1.94
N ILE A 304 17.06 -6.15 -2.75
CA ILE A 304 17.28 -7.20 -3.76
C ILE A 304 18.20 -6.71 -4.89
N ASP A 305 18.48 -7.56 -5.87
CA ASP A 305 19.45 -7.33 -6.94
C ASP A 305 19.28 -5.99 -7.68
N ASP A 306 18.02 -5.56 -7.87
CA ASP A 306 17.69 -4.34 -8.60
C ASP A 306 18.05 -3.06 -7.87
N GLY A 307 18.30 -3.13 -6.55
CA GLY A 307 18.73 -2.02 -5.72
C GLY A 307 17.64 -1.01 -5.36
N LEU A 308 16.38 -1.21 -5.77
CA LEU A 308 15.24 -0.35 -5.42
C LEU A 308 14.28 -1.02 -4.45
N HIS A 309 14.05 -2.32 -4.65
CA HIS A 309 13.10 -3.11 -3.88
C HIS A 309 13.80 -3.76 -2.68
N TYR A 310 13.06 -3.91 -1.58
CA TYR A 310 13.63 -4.34 -0.30
C TYR A 310 13.92 -5.83 -0.28
N GLY A 311 15.02 -6.23 0.36
CA GLY A 311 15.31 -7.61 0.65
C GLY A 311 14.49 -8.12 1.85
N ASP A 312 14.39 -9.45 1.98
CA ASP A 312 13.54 -10.10 2.96
C ASP A 312 13.90 -9.75 4.42
N ARG A 313 15.15 -9.35 4.72
CA ARG A 313 15.53 -8.89 6.06
C ARG A 313 14.92 -7.51 6.36
N THR A 314 14.94 -6.58 5.41
CA THR A 314 14.22 -5.30 5.54
C THR A 314 12.72 -5.53 5.67
N LEU A 315 12.14 -6.40 4.83
CA LEU A 315 10.70 -6.70 4.85
C LEU A 315 10.28 -7.30 6.20
N LEU A 316 11.05 -8.26 6.73
CA LEU A 316 10.82 -8.84 8.06
C LEU A 316 10.81 -7.77 9.15
N ALA A 317 11.82 -6.89 9.17
CA ALA A 317 11.92 -5.84 10.18
C ALA A 317 10.72 -4.86 10.11
N ILE A 318 10.23 -4.56 8.91
CA ILE A 318 9.02 -3.74 8.72
C ILE A 318 7.78 -4.50 9.22
N CYS A 319 7.61 -5.78 8.87
CA CYS A 319 6.50 -6.60 9.35
C CYS A 319 6.48 -6.72 10.87
N ASP A 320 7.63 -6.93 11.50
CA ASP A 320 7.75 -7.01 12.97
C ASP A 320 7.46 -5.67 13.65
N PHE A 321 7.86 -4.55 13.02
CA PHE A 321 7.50 -3.22 13.49
C PHE A 321 5.99 -2.96 13.41
N ILE A 322 5.36 -3.33 12.29
CA ILE A 322 3.90 -3.21 12.12
C ILE A 322 3.17 -4.07 13.15
N ALA A 323 3.59 -5.32 13.35
CA ALA A 323 2.98 -6.24 14.31
C ALA A 323 3.16 -5.79 15.77
N GLY A 324 4.28 -5.12 16.10
CA GLY A 324 4.53 -4.59 17.45
C GLY A 324 3.90 -3.21 17.71
N GLY A 325 3.53 -2.47 16.66
CA GLY A 325 2.98 -1.11 16.76
C GLY A 325 1.46 -1.06 16.97
N THR A 326 0.83 -2.21 17.20
CA THR A 326 -0.62 -2.34 17.35
C THR A 326 -1.15 -2.16 18.78
N ASP A 327 -0.27 -2.00 19.77
CA ASP A 327 -0.64 -1.92 21.19
C ASP A 327 -0.91 -0.49 21.69
#